data_AF-A0A960K053-F1
#
_entry.id   AF-A0A960K053-F1
#
_cell.length_a   1.000
_cell.length_b   1.000
_cell.length_c   1.000
_cell.angle_alpha   90.00
_cell.angle_beta   90.00
_cell.angle_gamma   90.00
#
_symmetry.space_group_name_H-M   'P 1'
#
loop_
_entity.id
_entity.type
_entity.pdbx_description
1 polymer ?
#
loop_
_entity_poly.entity_id
_entity_poly.type
_entity_poly.pdbx_seq_one_letter_code
_entity_poly.pdbx_strand_id
1 'polypeptide(L)'
;DRYQRTFAHELGHLFGLFHNSRDLAPDTGWDVENLLGLGKVMPGTKFDIMRGGLLTPEAWVDDITYEFFLDSECVDCTGDTGDFISEAPWVTLAFPRFGGETILNPVFQFPRFVRATPSLPGAQVFVRALGRSGEVLEEIGVIPNFETEAGAPLQSAAVSVTFSSLIDVGSIESIQVVAGGKVRAARQRSPNPPEVTVLSPRPGQTLSGPFEVTWQSRDRDGDPLTYIVQYSSGYDSQGRQRWVPLATGLRENRLVSDTRYLAGTANGTLRVVASDGLNTTLAAVDGLFVPGEKPPQVTIAEPGEAGEFLEGSLVTFQASAYDWETGILPDDQILWTSDVDGMLGSGATLQTGDLSPGLHRITVSAKDEAGGRASDQIEVRIRSNPLAGALQAARLKLAGN
;
A
#
# COMPACT_ATOMS: atom_id res chain seq x y z
N ASP A 1 -3.10 2.76 -26.07
CA ASP A 1 -1.67 2.88 -25.74
C ASP A 1 -1.30 1.85 -24.70
N ARG A 2 -0.42 0.90 -25.06
CA ARG A 2 0.16 -0.07 -24.12
C ARG A 2 1.23 0.67 -23.32
N TYR A 3 1.42 0.34 -22.04
CA TYR A 3 2.52 0.84 -21.18
C TYR A 3 2.38 2.24 -20.55
N GLN A 4 1.17 2.75 -20.30
CA GLN A 4 1.07 3.81 -19.27
C GLN A 4 1.27 3.14 -17.89
N ARG A 5 1.83 3.84 -16.90
CA ARG A 5 1.79 3.48 -15.47
C ARG A 5 0.68 4.31 -14.82
N THR A 6 -0.02 3.79 -13.81
CA THR A 6 -1.16 4.52 -13.22
C THR A 6 -0.67 5.65 -12.33
N PHE A 7 -1.53 6.64 -12.10
CA PHE A 7 -1.27 7.71 -11.15
C PHE A 7 -0.92 7.18 -9.73
N ALA A 8 -1.58 6.10 -9.28
CA ALA A 8 -1.34 5.54 -7.95
C ALA A 8 -0.04 4.72 -7.87
N HIS A 9 0.48 4.20 -9.00
CA HIS A 9 1.80 3.58 -9.09
C HIS A 9 2.87 4.62 -8.73
N GLU A 10 2.75 5.79 -9.32
CA GLU A 10 3.67 6.90 -9.13
C GLU A 10 3.59 7.48 -7.71
N LEU A 11 2.38 7.49 -7.14
CA LEU A 11 2.19 7.81 -5.73
C LEU A 11 2.99 6.87 -4.84
N GLY A 12 2.99 5.56 -5.12
CA GLY A 12 3.76 4.63 -4.30
C GLY A 12 5.27 4.91 -4.31
N HIS A 13 5.86 5.29 -5.45
CA HIS A 13 7.26 5.73 -5.50
C HIS A 13 7.54 6.94 -4.61
N LEU A 14 6.60 7.89 -4.49
CA LEU A 14 6.73 9.03 -3.58
C LEU A 14 6.72 8.62 -2.09
N PHE A 15 6.14 7.47 -1.77
CA PHE A 15 6.20 6.86 -0.44
C PHE A 15 7.40 5.91 -0.28
N GLY A 16 8.32 5.84 -1.25
CA GLY A 16 9.51 4.98 -1.17
C GLY A 16 9.24 3.53 -1.57
N LEU A 17 8.09 3.23 -2.17
CA LEU A 17 7.84 1.91 -2.76
C LEU A 17 8.65 1.75 -4.04
N PHE A 18 9.30 0.61 -4.17
CA PHE A 18 9.94 0.20 -5.41
C PHE A 18 8.92 -0.52 -6.30
N HIS A 19 9.27 -0.70 -7.58
CA HIS A 19 8.50 -1.60 -8.42
C HIS A 19 8.43 -2.98 -7.78
N ASN A 20 7.27 -3.62 -7.88
CA ASN A 20 7.12 -5.03 -7.59
C ASN A 20 6.66 -5.77 -8.85
N SER A 21 6.30 -7.03 -8.68
CA SER A 21 5.75 -7.87 -9.75
C SER A 21 4.50 -8.61 -9.30
N ARG A 22 3.93 -8.22 -8.15
CA ARG A 22 2.87 -8.98 -7.48
C ARG A 22 1.64 -9.10 -8.36
N ASP A 23 1.27 -10.35 -8.60
CA ASP A 23 -0.06 -10.71 -9.06
C ASP A 23 -0.96 -10.78 -7.81
N LEU A 24 -2.13 -10.15 -7.86
CA LEU A 24 -3.13 -10.13 -6.78
C LEU A 24 -3.85 -11.48 -6.78
N ALA A 25 -3.15 -12.53 -6.35
CA ALA A 25 -3.58 -13.91 -6.41
C ALA A 25 -4.41 -14.28 -5.18
N PRO A 26 -5.67 -14.71 -5.39
CA PRO A 26 -6.75 -13.76 -5.28
C PRO A 26 -6.59 -12.99 -3.94
N ASP A 27 -6.40 -11.68 -4.01
CA ASP A 27 -6.21 -10.81 -2.84
C ASP A 27 -7.34 -9.77 -2.75
N THR A 28 -7.48 -9.14 -1.57
CA THR A 28 -8.27 -7.92 -1.43
C THR A 28 -7.44 -6.74 -1.91
N GLY A 29 -7.84 -6.09 -3.00
CA GLY A 29 -7.15 -4.90 -3.53
C GLY A 29 -8.09 -3.76 -3.90
N TRP A 30 -7.54 -2.57 -4.18
CA TRP A 30 -8.32 -1.36 -4.52
C TRP A 30 -8.13 -0.86 -5.96
N ASP A 31 -9.24 -0.63 -6.68
CA ASP A 31 -9.22 -0.13 -8.05
C ASP A 31 -8.74 1.33 -8.06
N VAL A 32 -7.64 1.59 -8.76
CA VAL A 32 -7.07 2.93 -8.89
C VAL A 32 -7.58 3.71 -10.10
N GLU A 33 -8.22 3.05 -11.09
CA GLU A 33 -8.74 3.73 -12.29
C GLU A 33 -10.00 4.53 -11.99
N ASN A 34 -10.84 4.05 -11.06
CA ASN A 34 -12.11 4.68 -10.73
C ASN A 34 -12.03 5.74 -9.62
N LEU A 35 -10.84 6.29 -9.36
CA LEU A 35 -10.61 7.40 -8.42
C LEU A 35 -11.34 7.19 -7.07
N LEU A 36 -11.03 6.07 -6.41
CA LEU A 36 -11.48 5.69 -5.05
C LEU A 36 -12.87 5.03 -4.93
N GLY A 37 -13.35 4.38 -6.00
CA GLY A 37 -14.58 3.59 -5.99
C GLY A 37 -14.38 2.11 -5.61
N LEU A 38 -14.80 1.75 -4.39
CA LEU A 38 -15.03 0.39 -3.87
C LEU A 38 -13.86 -0.61 -3.94
N GLY A 39 -13.31 -0.97 -2.77
CA GLY A 39 -12.54 -2.20 -2.62
C GLY A 39 -13.40 -3.41 -3.03
N LYS A 40 -12.89 -4.24 -3.95
CA LYS A 40 -13.51 -5.50 -4.34
C LYS A 40 -12.50 -6.62 -4.13
N VAL A 41 -13.00 -7.76 -3.67
CA VAL A 41 -12.31 -9.05 -3.78
C VAL A 41 -12.15 -9.36 -5.28
N MET A 42 -10.91 -9.45 -5.78
CA MET A 42 -10.67 -9.56 -7.22
C MET A 42 -10.08 -10.91 -7.64
N PRO A 43 -10.24 -11.28 -8.93
CA PRO A 43 -9.66 -12.50 -9.48
C PRO A 43 -8.14 -12.45 -9.42
N GLY A 44 -7.53 -13.62 -9.24
CA GLY A 44 -6.09 -13.86 -9.17
C GLY A 44 -5.24 -13.43 -10.37
N THR A 45 -5.83 -12.71 -11.31
CA THR A 45 -5.27 -12.34 -12.62
C THR A 45 -4.98 -10.83 -12.71
N LYS A 46 -5.14 -10.09 -11.62
CA LYS A 46 -4.88 -8.64 -11.53
C LYS A 46 -3.53 -8.40 -10.83
N PHE A 47 -3.03 -7.17 -10.81
CA PHE A 47 -1.66 -6.87 -10.37
C PHE A 47 -1.61 -5.73 -9.36
N ASP A 48 -0.63 -5.75 -8.45
CA ASP A 48 -0.40 -4.63 -7.54
C ASP A 48 -0.05 -3.35 -8.32
N ILE A 49 -0.36 -2.23 -7.70
CA ILE A 49 -0.21 -0.90 -8.24
C ILE A 49 1.23 -0.56 -8.56
N MET A 50 2.19 -1.17 -7.86
CA MET A 50 3.62 -0.96 -8.07
C MET A 50 4.21 -1.93 -9.10
N ARG A 51 3.40 -2.75 -9.80
CA ARG A 51 3.92 -3.71 -10.76
C ARG A 51 4.63 -3.03 -11.93
N GLY A 52 5.90 -3.36 -12.14
CA GLY A 52 6.70 -2.78 -13.22
C GLY A 52 6.22 -3.17 -14.63
N GLY A 53 6.09 -2.18 -15.52
CA GLY A 53 6.10 -2.39 -16.98
C GLY A 53 4.87 -3.02 -17.66
N LEU A 54 3.74 -3.20 -16.97
CA LEU A 54 2.54 -3.88 -17.54
C LEU A 54 1.21 -3.13 -17.30
N LEU A 55 0.15 -3.62 -17.97
CA LEU A 55 -1.13 -2.94 -18.28
C LEU A 55 -1.85 -2.28 -17.08
N THR A 56 -2.07 -0.98 -17.19
CA THR A 56 -2.76 -0.11 -16.21
C THR A 56 -4.24 -0.34 -15.94
N PRO A 57 -5.07 -0.90 -16.84
CA PRO A 57 -6.48 -1.18 -16.55
C PRO A 57 -6.73 -2.29 -15.52
N GLU A 58 -5.65 -2.79 -14.91
CA GLU A 58 -5.64 -3.97 -14.06
C GLU A 58 -4.84 -3.77 -12.77
N ALA A 59 -4.39 -2.55 -12.47
CA ALA A 59 -3.55 -2.23 -11.32
C ALA A 59 -4.40 -1.94 -10.06
N TRP A 60 -3.96 -2.43 -8.90
CA TRP A 60 -4.66 -2.24 -7.62
C TRP A 60 -3.69 -2.09 -6.46
N VAL A 61 -4.01 -1.33 -5.42
CA VAL A 61 -3.18 -1.35 -4.21
C VAL A 61 -3.38 -2.72 -3.52
N ASP A 62 -2.31 -3.44 -3.22
CA ASP A 62 -2.27 -4.70 -2.46
C ASP A 62 -2.27 -4.43 -0.94
N ASP A 63 -2.58 -5.44 -0.12
CA ASP A 63 -2.70 -5.25 1.34
C ASP A 63 -1.39 -4.75 1.97
N ILE A 64 -0.24 -5.25 1.53
CA ILE A 64 1.08 -4.79 1.97
C ILE A 64 1.33 -3.37 1.52
N THR A 65 0.97 -3.04 0.28
CA THR A 65 1.15 -1.69 -0.25
C THR A 65 0.25 -0.71 0.52
N TYR A 66 -0.96 -1.15 0.89
CA TYR A 66 -1.87 -0.40 1.75
C TYR A 66 -1.36 -0.27 3.18
N GLU A 67 -0.94 -1.35 3.82
CA GLU A 67 -0.38 -1.32 5.18
C GLU A 67 0.90 -0.49 5.18
N PHE A 68 1.73 -0.58 4.14
CA PHE A 68 2.83 0.33 3.95
C PHE A 68 2.33 1.77 3.85
N PHE A 69 1.29 2.12 3.10
CA PHE A 69 0.74 3.49 3.15
C PHE A 69 0.20 3.87 4.54
N LEU A 70 -0.41 2.93 5.26
CA LEU A 70 -1.02 3.12 6.57
C LEU A 70 0.03 3.18 7.71
N ASP A 71 1.20 2.56 7.51
CA ASP A 71 2.28 2.34 8.48
C ASP A 71 3.62 3.02 8.08
N SER A 72 3.78 3.56 6.86
CA SER A 72 5.10 3.87 6.29
C SER A 72 5.91 4.89 7.07
N GLU A 73 7.21 4.61 7.14
CA GLU A 73 8.23 5.44 7.77
C GLU A 73 8.74 6.61 6.89
N CYS A 74 8.25 6.82 5.67
CA CYS A 74 8.34 8.15 5.03
C CYS A 74 7.48 9.22 5.78
N VAL A 75 6.70 8.74 6.75
CA VAL A 75 5.95 9.45 7.79
C VAL A 75 6.60 9.25 9.19
N ASP A 76 7.63 8.40 9.32
CA ASP A 76 8.41 8.14 10.54
C ASP A 76 9.93 8.14 10.23
N CYS A 77 10.59 9.28 10.35
CA CYS A 77 12.04 9.32 10.14
C CYS A 77 12.78 9.05 11.44
N THR A 78 13.33 7.85 11.58
CA THR A 78 14.47 7.53 12.44
C THR A 78 14.43 8.14 13.86
N GLY A 79 13.88 7.37 14.80
CA GLY A 79 14.43 7.33 16.14
C GLY A 79 13.95 8.39 17.13
N ASP A 80 12.67 8.78 17.10
CA ASP A 80 12.08 9.48 18.24
C ASP A 80 10.98 8.62 18.89
N THR A 81 11.30 8.06 20.06
CA THR A 81 10.45 7.18 20.88
C THR A 81 9.37 7.96 21.65
N GLY A 82 8.76 8.95 21.01
CA GLY A 82 7.77 9.83 21.63
C GLY A 82 6.35 9.27 21.54
N ASP A 83 5.85 8.70 22.64
CA ASP A 83 4.44 8.31 22.82
C ASP A 83 3.48 9.49 22.56
N PHE A 84 2.73 9.44 21.46
CA PHE A 84 1.62 10.34 21.13
C PHE A 84 0.55 9.60 20.31
N ILE A 85 -0.32 8.86 21.03
CA ILE A 85 -1.55 8.33 20.45
C ILE A 85 -2.56 9.49 20.38
N SER A 86 -2.75 10.10 19.20
CA SER A 86 -3.91 10.96 18.94
C SER A 86 -4.55 10.62 17.60
N GLU A 87 -5.85 10.93 17.47
CA GLU A 87 -6.58 10.77 16.21
C GLU A 87 -6.06 11.80 15.20
N ALA A 88 -5.73 11.36 13.99
CA ALA A 88 -5.31 12.25 12.91
C ALA A 88 -6.35 12.24 11.79
N PRO A 89 -6.78 13.41 11.27
CA PRO A 89 -7.66 13.47 10.11
C PRO A 89 -6.85 13.12 8.85
N TRP A 90 -7.29 12.08 8.15
CA TRP A 90 -6.74 11.67 6.88
C TRP A 90 -7.69 12.03 5.73
N VAL A 91 -7.15 12.69 4.72
CA VAL A 91 -7.91 13.20 3.58
C VAL A 91 -7.28 12.73 2.28
N THR A 92 -8.10 12.13 1.41
CA THR A 92 -7.69 11.83 0.02
C THR A 92 -8.38 12.77 -0.96
N LEU A 93 -7.61 13.35 -1.87
CA LEU A 93 -8.04 14.34 -2.86
C LEU A 93 -7.80 13.79 -4.27
N ALA A 94 -8.65 14.16 -5.23
CA ALA A 94 -8.38 13.96 -6.65
C ALA A 94 -8.61 15.25 -7.46
N PHE A 95 -7.63 15.59 -8.30
CA PHE A 95 -7.55 16.77 -9.14
C PHE A 95 -7.60 16.38 -10.62
N PRO A 96 -8.65 16.74 -11.38
CA PRO A 96 -8.68 16.49 -12.82
C PRO A 96 -7.76 17.46 -13.58
N ARG A 97 -7.06 16.99 -14.62
CA ARG A 97 -6.07 17.77 -15.38
C ARG A 97 -6.67 18.92 -16.20
N PHE A 98 -7.89 18.77 -16.70
CA PHE A 98 -8.53 19.72 -17.63
C PHE A 98 -9.69 20.52 -17.03
N GLY A 99 -9.53 21.02 -15.79
CA GLY A 99 -10.49 21.98 -15.21
C GLY A 99 -11.83 21.39 -14.79
N GLY A 100 -11.89 20.08 -14.53
CA GLY A 100 -13.02 19.43 -13.87
C GLY A 100 -13.12 19.77 -12.38
N GLU A 101 -14.15 19.25 -11.72
CA GLU A 101 -14.36 19.44 -10.28
C GLU A 101 -13.28 18.71 -9.47
N THR A 102 -12.66 19.40 -8.51
CA THR A 102 -11.77 18.77 -7.52
C THR A 102 -12.61 17.91 -6.58
N ILE A 103 -12.27 16.64 -6.48
CA ILE A 103 -12.97 15.70 -5.60
C ILE A 103 -12.25 15.67 -4.26
N LEU A 104 -12.97 16.04 -3.21
CA LEU A 104 -12.56 15.88 -1.81
C LEU A 104 -13.33 14.69 -1.25
N ASN A 105 -12.65 13.57 -0.99
CA ASN A 105 -13.30 12.38 -0.44
C ASN A 105 -13.69 12.59 1.02
N PRO A 106 -14.56 11.72 1.58
CA PRO A 106 -14.84 11.76 3.00
C PRO A 106 -13.54 11.74 3.80
N VAL A 107 -13.50 12.55 4.84
CA VAL A 107 -12.40 12.57 5.79
C VAL A 107 -12.60 11.39 6.73
N PHE A 108 -11.55 10.60 6.90
CA PHE A 108 -11.54 9.51 7.86
C PHE A 108 -10.57 9.86 8.98
N GLN A 109 -11.04 9.67 10.20
CA GLN A 109 -10.25 9.89 11.41
C GLN A 109 -9.88 8.52 11.96
N PHE A 110 -8.57 8.25 12.04
CA PHE A 110 -8.07 6.99 12.57
C PHE A 110 -7.25 7.25 13.84
N PRO A 111 -7.38 6.39 14.86
CA PRO A 111 -6.57 6.47 16.08
C PRO A 111 -5.17 5.91 15.78
N ARG A 112 -4.32 6.70 15.12
CA ARG A 112 -2.94 6.31 14.79
C ARG A 112 -1.98 7.49 14.79
N PHE A 113 -0.72 7.17 15.04
CA PHE A 113 0.43 8.04 14.81
C PHE A 113 0.54 8.35 13.32
N VAL A 114 0.25 9.58 12.93
CA VAL A 114 0.53 10.04 11.57
C VAL A 114 1.20 11.40 11.66
N ARG A 115 2.42 11.48 11.13
CA ARG A 115 3.10 12.76 10.93
C ARG A 115 2.35 13.55 9.88
N ALA A 116 2.17 14.84 10.14
CA ALA A 116 1.56 15.75 9.19
C ALA A 116 2.30 15.69 7.85
N THR A 117 1.55 15.70 6.74
CA THR A 117 2.14 15.82 5.41
C THR A 117 2.91 17.15 5.33
N PRO A 118 4.21 17.15 5.01
CA PRO A 118 4.97 18.38 4.92
C PRO A 118 4.44 19.24 3.77
N SER A 119 4.32 20.55 4.02
CA SER A 119 3.95 21.51 2.99
C SER A 119 5.10 21.67 1.98
N LEU A 120 4.80 21.46 0.69
CA LEU A 120 5.81 21.49 -0.38
C LEU A 120 6.14 22.94 -0.80
N PRO A 121 7.43 23.32 -0.87
CA PRO A 121 7.85 24.61 -1.40
C PRO A 121 7.37 24.83 -2.84
N GLY A 122 6.82 26.01 -3.13
CA GLY A 122 6.32 26.35 -4.47
C GLY A 122 4.95 25.75 -4.82
N ALA A 123 4.26 25.11 -3.87
CA ALA A 123 2.90 24.64 -4.04
C ALA A 123 1.95 25.77 -4.48
N GLN A 124 1.04 25.43 -5.41
CA GLN A 124 -0.04 26.31 -5.87
C GLN A 124 -1.42 25.85 -5.41
N VAL A 125 -1.49 24.67 -4.79
CA VAL A 125 -2.68 24.05 -4.24
C VAL A 125 -2.45 23.86 -2.76
N PHE A 126 -3.45 24.23 -1.96
CA PHE A 126 -3.39 24.18 -0.51
C PHE A 126 -4.59 23.46 0.06
N VAL A 127 -4.37 22.62 1.06
CA VAL A 127 -5.42 21.92 1.81
C VAL A 127 -5.46 22.53 3.21
N ARG A 128 -6.60 23.12 3.58
CA ARG A 128 -6.77 23.87 4.83
C ARG A 128 -7.73 23.15 5.75
N ALA A 129 -7.33 22.96 7.00
CA ALA A 129 -8.24 22.68 8.10
C ALA A 129 -8.63 24.02 8.73
N LEU A 130 -9.94 24.29 8.84
CA LEU A 130 -10.47 25.52 9.40
C LEU A 130 -11.26 25.23 10.68
N GLY A 131 -11.12 26.09 11.67
CA GLY A 131 -11.91 26.06 12.90
C GLY A 131 -13.21 26.85 12.81
N ARG A 132 -13.91 26.96 13.94
CA ARG A 132 -15.29 27.49 14.02
C ARG A 132 -15.43 28.95 13.61
N SER A 133 -14.40 29.76 13.81
CA SER A 133 -14.41 31.16 13.41
C SER A 133 -13.88 31.38 11.98
N GLY A 134 -13.56 30.30 11.27
CA GLY A 134 -12.92 30.33 9.95
C GLY A 134 -11.42 30.56 9.99
N GLU A 135 -10.81 30.49 11.17
CA GLU A 135 -9.37 30.51 11.37
C GLU A 135 -8.72 29.28 10.74
N VAL A 136 -7.56 29.47 10.12
CA VAL A 136 -6.77 28.35 9.58
C VAL A 136 -6.05 27.69 10.75
N LEU A 137 -6.45 26.45 11.04
CA LEU A 137 -5.79 25.61 12.04
C LEU A 137 -4.48 25.05 11.48
N GLU A 138 -4.51 24.61 10.22
CA GLU A 138 -3.33 24.17 9.46
C GLU A 138 -3.57 24.28 7.96
N GLU A 139 -2.49 24.49 7.22
CA GLU A 139 -2.47 24.57 5.76
C GLU A 139 -1.30 23.76 5.22
N ILE A 140 -1.59 22.83 4.31
CA ILE A 140 -0.60 21.97 3.66
C ILE A 140 -0.59 22.27 2.16
N GLY A 141 0.56 22.74 1.67
CA GLY A 141 0.81 22.98 0.26
C GLY A 141 1.17 21.69 -0.47
N VAL A 142 0.48 21.40 -1.57
CA VAL A 142 0.68 20.19 -2.36
C VAL A 142 0.91 20.53 -3.83
N ILE A 143 1.66 19.68 -4.52
CA ILE A 143 1.93 19.79 -5.95
C ILE A 143 1.33 18.54 -6.60
N PRO A 144 0.12 18.62 -7.16
CA PRO A 144 -0.47 17.49 -7.87
C PRO A 144 0.40 17.15 -9.08
N ASN A 145 0.91 15.91 -9.13
CA ASN A 145 1.72 15.43 -10.25
C ASN A 145 0.82 14.86 -11.36
N PHE A 146 0.93 15.41 -12.56
CA PHE A 146 0.16 15.00 -13.74
C PHE A 146 0.99 14.20 -14.74
N GLU A 147 2.15 13.72 -14.33
CA GLU A 147 3.07 12.94 -15.16
C GLU A 147 3.47 11.65 -14.45
N THR A 148 3.69 10.59 -15.23
CA THR A 148 4.33 9.35 -14.75
C THR A 148 5.84 9.55 -14.58
N GLU A 149 6.55 8.63 -13.92
CA GLU A 149 8.02 8.61 -13.86
C GLU A 149 8.65 8.60 -15.26
N ALA A 150 7.99 7.93 -16.22
CA ALA A 150 8.39 7.90 -17.62
C ALA A 150 8.04 9.19 -18.42
N GLY A 151 7.49 10.22 -17.76
CA GLY A 151 7.09 11.50 -18.38
C GLY A 151 5.79 11.46 -19.19
N ALA A 152 5.00 10.39 -19.11
CA ALA A 152 3.71 10.29 -19.78
C ALA A 152 2.63 11.08 -19.04
N PRO A 153 1.71 11.77 -19.75
CA PRO A 153 0.67 12.58 -19.11
C PRO A 153 -0.47 11.75 -18.48
N LEU A 154 -0.93 12.17 -17.30
CA LEU A 154 -2.07 11.60 -16.57
C LEU A 154 -3.33 12.46 -16.72
N GLN A 155 -4.53 11.88 -16.65
CA GLN A 155 -5.80 12.63 -16.75
C GLN A 155 -6.24 13.27 -15.43
N SER A 156 -5.71 12.79 -14.31
CA SER A 156 -5.98 13.26 -12.96
C SER A 156 -4.78 13.02 -12.06
N ALA A 157 -4.63 13.85 -11.03
CA ALA A 157 -3.64 13.72 -9.97
C ALA A 157 -4.37 13.53 -8.64
N ALA A 158 -4.07 12.48 -7.88
CA ALA A 158 -4.53 12.35 -6.50
C ALA A 158 -3.49 12.88 -5.52
N VAL A 159 -3.94 13.32 -4.34
CA VAL A 159 -3.03 13.72 -3.27
C VAL A 159 -3.62 13.21 -1.97
N SER A 160 -2.79 12.57 -1.16
CA SER A 160 -3.12 12.25 0.22
C SER A 160 -2.55 13.33 1.12
N VAL A 161 -3.37 13.84 2.04
CA VAL A 161 -2.95 14.80 3.05
C VAL A 161 -3.37 14.31 4.42
N THR A 162 -2.41 14.27 5.33
CA THR A 162 -2.64 14.06 6.75
C THR A 162 -2.34 15.35 7.48
N PHE A 163 -3.30 15.82 8.28
CA PHE A 163 -3.09 16.94 9.19
C PHE A 163 -2.33 16.50 10.44
N SER A 164 -1.73 17.47 11.12
CA SER A 164 -1.02 17.26 12.37
C SER A 164 -1.93 16.72 13.46
N SER A 165 -1.44 15.69 14.15
CA SER A 165 -2.07 15.11 15.33
C SER A 165 -2.05 16.05 16.56
N LEU A 166 -1.41 17.22 16.43
CA LEU A 166 -1.42 18.33 17.40
C LEU A 166 -2.70 19.17 17.35
N ILE A 167 -3.49 19.06 16.28
CA ILE A 167 -4.76 19.77 16.15
C ILE A 167 -5.84 18.91 16.76
N ASP A 168 -6.65 19.50 17.65
CA ASP A 168 -7.86 18.84 18.13
C ASP A 168 -8.79 18.60 16.94
N VAL A 169 -8.98 17.34 16.56
CA VAL A 169 -9.83 16.97 15.42
C VAL A 169 -11.25 17.46 15.62
N GLY A 170 -11.76 17.52 16.86
CA GLY A 170 -13.07 18.09 17.17
C GLY A 170 -13.20 19.59 16.89
N SER A 171 -12.07 20.31 16.80
CA SER A 171 -12.03 21.74 16.47
C SER A 171 -12.11 22.04 14.97
N ILE A 172 -11.88 21.05 14.10
CA ILE A 172 -11.95 21.22 12.64
C ILE A 172 -13.41 21.29 12.21
N GLU A 173 -13.86 22.43 11.73
CA GLU A 173 -15.25 22.65 11.29
C GLU A 173 -15.38 22.57 9.76
N SER A 174 -14.28 22.79 9.02
CA SER A 174 -14.25 22.46 7.60
C SER A 174 -12.86 22.14 7.07
N ILE A 175 -12.82 21.33 6.02
CA ILE A 175 -11.62 21.10 5.21
C ILE A 175 -11.87 21.67 3.82
N GLN A 176 -10.91 22.46 3.33
CA GLN A 176 -11.01 23.14 2.04
C GLN A 176 -9.79 22.87 1.17
N VAL A 177 -10.01 22.71 -0.13
CA VAL A 177 -8.96 22.70 -1.14
C VAL A 177 -8.96 24.05 -1.84
N VAL A 178 -7.84 24.75 -1.81
CA VAL A 178 -7.68 26.10 -2.36
C VAL A 178 -6.65 26.06 -3.49
N ALA A 179 -7.02 26.53 -4.68
CA ALA A 179 -6.11 26.62 -5.83
C ALA A 179 -6.34 27.92 -6.61
N GLY A 180 -5.27 28.67 -6.85
CA GLY A 180 -5.34 30.00 -7.48
C GLY A 180 -6.16 31.00 -6.65
N GLY A 181 -6.07 30.92 -5.32
CA GLY A 181 -6.79 31.79 -4.38
C GLY A 181 -8.30 31.54 -4.26
N LYS A 182 -8.84 30.47 -4.87
CA LYS A 182 -10.26 30.10 -4.79
C LYS A 182 -10.43 28.73 -4.14
N VAL A 183 -11.49 28.59 -3.35
CA VAL A 183 -11.94 27.28 -2.85
C VAL A 183 -12.45 26.48 -4.04
N ARG A 184 -11.87 25.29 -4.25
CA ARG A 184 -12.21 24.35 -5.33
C ARG A 184 -13.06 23.19 -4.84
N ALA A 185 -12.88 22.79 -3.58
CA ALA A 185 -13.69 21.79 -2.92
C ALA A 185 -13.72 22.09 -1.42
N ALA A 186 -14.82 21.72 -0.75
CA ALA A 186 -14.95 21.86 0.69
C ALA A 186 -15.79 20.72 1.27
N ARG A 187 -15.50 20.36 2.52
CA ARG A 187 -16.35 19.55 3.39
C ARG A 187 -16.57 20.31 4.68
N GLN A 188 -17.83 20.45 5.06
CA GLN A 188 -18.25 21.08 6.30
C GLN A 188 -18.58 19.98 7.30
N ARG A 189 -18.28 20.20 8.57
CA ARG A 189 -18.73 19.30 9.64
C ARG A 189 -20.25 19.35 9.74
N SER A 190 -20.90 18.19 9.76
CA SER A 190 -22.32 18.11 10.12
C SER A 190 -22.49 18.16 11.65
N PRO A 191 -23.63 18.67 12.15
CA PRO A 191 -23.87 18.79 13.59
C PRO A 191 -23.81 17.49 14.38
N ASN A 192 -24.14 16.33 13.80
CA ASN A 192 -24.10 15.05 14.51
C ASN A 192 -23.24 14.03 13.77
N PRO A 193 -22.38 13.30 14.48
CA PRO A 193 -21.66 12.18 13.89
C PRO A 193 -22.60 10.99 13.62
N PRO A 194 -22.25 10.10 12.67
CA PRO A 194 -23.03 8.90 12.41
C PRO A 194 -22.92 7.91 13.58
N GLU A 195 -23.94 7.09 13.77
CA GLU A 195 -23.92 5.92 14.66
C GLU A 195 -23.75 4.66 13.82
N VAL A 196 -22.93 3.70 14.27
CA VAL A 196 -22.71 2.41 13.60
C VAL A 196 -22.66 1.25 14.60
N THR A 197 -23.18 0.08 14.21
CA THR A 197 -23.14 -1.15 15.02
C THR A 197 -23.01 -2.36 14.12
N VAL A 198 -21.99 -3.18 14.33
CA VAL A 198 -21.80 -4.43 13.58
C VAL A 198 -22.80 -5.48 14.07
N LEU A 199 -23.53 -6.10 13.14
CA LEU A 199 -24.52 -7.14 13.40
C LEU A 199 -23.97 -8.56 13.09
N SER A 200 -23.12 -8.64 12.06
CA SER A 200 -22.41 -9.85 11.64
C SER A 200 -21.03 -9.44 11.13
N PRO A 201 -19.95 -10.17 11.46
CA PRO A 201 -19.94 -11.33 12.36
C PRO A 201 -20.19 -10.95 13.83
N ARG A 202 -20.55 -11.94 14.66
CA ARG A 202 -20.71 -11.78 16.11
C ARG A 202 -19.36 -11.94 16.82
N PRO A 203 -19.18 -11.36 18.03
CA PRO A 203 -18.00 -11.60 18.82
C PRO A 203 -17.76 -13.09 19.07
N GLY A 204 -16.51 -13.56 18.95
CA GLY A 204 -16.17 -14.97 19.13
C GLY A 204 -16.47 -15.88 17.92
N GLN A 205 -17.02 -15.34 16.83
CA GLN A 205 -17.48 -16.15 15.71
C GLN A 205 -16.32 -16.75 14.91
N THR A 206 -16.40 -18.05 14.60
CA THR A 206 -15.58 -18.67 13.56
C THR A 206 -16.07 -18.24 12.17
N LEU A 207 -15.18 -17.64 11.39
CA LEU A 207 -15.43 -17.35 9.98
C LEU A 207 -14.98 -18.53 9.13
N SER A 208 -15.71 -18.81 8.05
CA SER A 208 -15.36 -19.89 7.12
C SER A 208 -15.95 -19.62 5.73
N GLY A 209 -15.12 -19.77 4.69
CA GLY A 209 -15.54 -19.61 3.29
C GLY A 209 -16.08 -18.20 3.03
N PRO A 210 -17.03 -18.05 2.09
CA PRO A 210 -17.71 -16.77 1.92
C PRO A 210 -18.51 -16.45 3.18
N PHE A 211 -18.31 -15.25 3.72
CA PHE A 211 -19.02 -14.76 4.89
C PHE A 211 -19.53 -13.34 4.64
N GLU A 212 -20.54 -12.95 5.43
CA GLU A 212 -21.19 -11.66 5.28
C GLU A 212 -20.94 -10.77 6.49
N VAL A 213 -20.53 -9.54 6.20
CA VAL A 213 -20.43 -8.45 7.16
C VAL A 213 -21.67 -7.57 6.97
N THR A 214 -22.42 -7.37 8.05
CA THR A 214 -23.60 -6.50 8.05
C THR A 214 -23.56 -5.58 9.26
N TRP A 215 -23.98 -4.35 9.09
CA TRP A 215 -24.06 -3.38 10.18
C TRP A 215 -25.34 -2.55 10.11
N GLN A 216 -25.74 -1.98 11.22
CA GLN A 216 -26.74 -0.92 11.26
C GLN A 216 -26.03 0.42 11.39
N SER A 217 -26.58 1.45 10.76
CA SER A 217 -26.11 2.82 10.96
C SER A 217 -27.26 3.80 10.99
N ARG A 218 -27.03 4.94 11.64
CA ARG A 218 -27.99 6.04 11.69
C ARG A 218 -27.26 7.37 11.72
N ASP A 219 -27.74 8.31 10.92
CA ASP A 219 -27.32 9.69 10.94
C ASP A 219 -28.50 10.56 11.40
N ARG A 220 -28.28 11.55 12.29
CA ARG A 220 -29.38 12.36 12.85
C ARG A 220 -29.84 13.45 11.89
N ASP A 221 -28.92 13.91 11.05
CA ASP A 221 -29.00 14.99 10.08
C ASP A 221 -29.53 14.46 8.74
N GLY A 222 -29.35 13.16 8.50
CA GLY A 222 -29.68 12.51 7.24
C GLY A 222 -28.56 12.60 6.22
N ASP A 223 -27.32 12.82 6.66
CA ASP A 223 -26.16 12.90 5.79
C ASP A 223 -25.88 11.55 5.11
N PRO A 224 -25.42 11.56 3.85
CA PRO A 224 -25.07 10.33 3.14
C PRO A 224 -23.82 9.70 3.77
N LEU A 225 -23.96 8.44 4.19
CA LEU A 225 -22.87 7.72 4.84
C LEU A 225 -22.02 6.93 3.84
N THR A 226 -20.72 6.91 4.13
CA THR A 226 -19.73 6.07 3.45
C THR A 226 -19.02 5.20 4.47
N TYR A 227 -18.77 3.93 4.14
CA TYR A 227 -18.15 2.97 5.07
C TYR A 227 -16.83 2.41 4.57
N ILE A 228 -15.95 2.11 5.53
CA ILE A 228 -14.78 1.26 5.38
C ILE A 228 -14.99 0.05 6.30
N VAL A 229 -14.72 -1.16 5.79
CA VAL A 229 -14.65 -2.38 6.58
C VAL A 229 -13.19 -2.81 6.63
N GLN A 230 -12.66 -3.09 7.82
CA GLN A 230 -11.28 -3.57 8.00
C GLN A 230 -11.24 -4.78 8.90
N TYR A 231 -10.22 -5.59 8.72
CA TYR A 231 -9.93 -6.80 9.45
C TYR A 231 -8.51 -6.74 10.00
N SER A 232 -8.34 -7.27 11.20
CA SER A 232 -7.05 -7.42 11.85
C SER A 232 -6.91 -8.86 12.33
N SER A 233 -5.86 -9.54 11.89
CA SER A 233 -5.48 -10.88 12.39
C SER A 233 -4.71 -10.81 13.71
N GLY A 234 -4.20 -9.64 14.09
CA GLY A 234 -3.37 -9.48 15.28
C GLY A 234 -2.61 -8.17 15.33
N TYR A 235 -1.48 -8.20 16.02
CA TYR A 235 -0.64 -7.05 16.30
C TYR A 235 0.73 -7.20 15.65
N ASP A 236 1.35 -6.10 15.26
CA ASP A 236 2.74 -6.08 14.82
C ASP A 236 3.73 -6.25 16.00
N SER A 237 5.02 -6.25 15.69
CA SER A 237 6.10 -6.40 16.67
C SER A 237 6.18 -5.27 17.70
N GLN A 238 5.50 -4.14 17.46
CA GLN A 238 5.40 -2.99 18.35
C GLN A 238 4.09 -3.01 19.18
N GLY A 239 3.25 -4.04 19.02
CA GLY A 239 1.98 -4.15 19.72
C GLY A 239 0.85 -3.29 19.12
N ARG A 240 0.97 -2.88 17.85
CA ARG A 240 -0.06 -2.11 17.13
C ARG A 240 -0.91 -3.05 16.28
N GLN A 241 -2.24 -2.88 16.27
CA GLN A 241 -3.11 -3.71 15.43
C GLN A 241 -2.84 -3.45 13.94
N ARG A 242 -2.61 -4.52 13.18
CA ARG A 242 -2.49 -4.48 11.71
C ARG A 242 -3.88 -4.51 11.08
N TRP A 243 -4.22 -3.55 10.23
CA TRP A 243 -5.59 -3.35 9.74
C TRP A 243 -5.68 -3.41 8.22
N VAL A 244 -6.04 -4.58 7.70
CA VAL A 244 -6.26 -4.76 6.27
C VAL A 244 -7.70 -4.36 5.93
N PRO A 245 -7.96 -3.47 4.96
CA PRO A 245 -9.31 -3.15 4.54
C PRO A 245 -9.89 -4.30 3.73
N LEU A 246 -11.11 -4.67 4.06
CA LEU A 246 -11.90 -5.60 3.25
C LEU A 246 -12.65 -4.85 2.14
N ALA A 247 -13.07 -3.61 2.42
CA ALA A 247 -13.67 -2.71 1.46
C ALA A 247 -13.65 -1.27 1.96
N THR A 248 -13.64 -0.32 1.04
CA THR A 248 -13.70 1.13 1.29
C THR A 248 -14.78 1.74 0.41
N GLY A 249 -15.29 2.92 0.77
CA GLY A 249 -16.23 3.67 -0.08
C GLY A 249 -17.63 3.04 -0.19
N LEU A 250 -17.99 2.10 0.69
CA LEU A 250 -19.28 1.43 0.65
C LEU A 250 -20.40 2.42 0.97
N ARG A 251 -21.54 2.27 0.28
CA ARG A 251 -22.78 3.02 0.56
C ARG A 251 -23.91 2.14 1.07
N GLU A 252 -23.73 0.84 0.97
CA GLU A 252 -24.65 -0.16 1.51
C GLU A 252 -24.12 -0.70 2.82
N ASN A 253 -25.03 -1.14 3.69
CA ASN A 253 -24.74 -1.65 5.03
C ASN A 253 -24.30 -3.12 5.06
N ARG A 254 -23.66 -3.57 3.97
CA ARG A 254 -23.36 -4.97 3.70
C ARG A 254 -22.07 -5.12 2.90
N LEU A 255 -21.29 -6.14 3.24
CA LEU A 255 -20.16 -6.62 2.45
C LEU A 255 -20.16 -8.15 2.46
N VAL A 256 -19.94 -8.76 1.29
CA VAL A 256 -19.63 -10.19 1.20
C VAL A 256 -18.13 -10.32 0.98
N SER A 257 -17.46 -11.09 1.82
CA SER A 257 -16.03 -11.41 1.75
C SER A 257 -15.81 -12.91 1.87
N ASP A 258 -14.57 -13.40 1.83
CA ASP A 258 -14.23 -14.81 1.96
C ASP A 258 -12.96 -14.99 2.79
N THR A 259 -12.94 -15.98 3.68
CA THR A 259 -11.79 -16.24 4.56
C THR A 259 -10.50 -16.60 3.83
N ARG A 260 -10.57 -17.01 2.55
CA ARG A 260 -9.36 -17.24 1.75
C ARG A 260 -8.50 -15.98 1.56
N TYR A 261 -9.10 -14.80 1.75
CA TYR A 261 -8.48 -13.47 1.63
C TYR A 261 -8.11 -12.85 2.97
N LEU A 262 -8.25 -13.60 4.06
CA LEU A 262 -7.98 -13.09 5.40
C LEU A 262 -6.86 -13.89 6.00
N ALA A 263 -5.84 -13.23 6.54
CA ALA A 263 -4.89 -13.85 7.46
C ALA A 263 -5.61 -14.68 8.54
N GLY A 264 -5.16 -15.91 8.74
CA GLY A 264 -5.62 -16.80 9.79
C GLY A 264 -5.37 -16.18 11.16
N THR A 265 -6.24 -16.46 12.12
CA THR A 265 -6.07 -15.97 13.49
C THR A 265 -6.96 -16.72 14.47
N ALA A 266 -6.48 -16.81 15.71
CA ALA A 266 -7.28 -17.28 16.83
C ALA A 266 -8.13 -16.17 17.49
N ASN A 267 -7.79 -14.90 17.26
CA ASN A 267 -8.37 -13.77 17.97
C ASN A 267 -8.35 -12.50 17.12
N GLY A 268 -9.01 -12.54 15.97
CA GLY A 268 -9.11 -11.43 15.03
C GLY A 268 -10.16 -10.41 15.45
N THR A 269 -10.03 -9.22 14.88
CA THR A 269 -10.99 -8.13 15.01
C THR A 269 -11.47 -7.69 13.63
N LEU A 270 -12.77 -7.41 13.49
CA LEU A 270 -13.32 -6.72 12.34
C LEU A 270 -13.91 -5.39 12.79
N ARG A 271 -13.68 -4.31 12.04
CA ARG A 271 -14.31 -3.01 12.29
C ARG A 271 -14.99 -2.43 11.06
N VAL A 272 -16.05 -1.68 11.29
CA VAL A 272 -16.72 -0.82 10.32
C VAL A 272 -16.51 0.62 10.76
N VAL A 273 -15.96 1.44 9.87
CA VAL A 273 -15.77 2.87 10.04
C VAL A 273 -16.79 3.59 9.17
N ALA A 274 -17.67 4.39 9.77
CA ALA A 274 -18.69 5.18 9.09
C ALA A 274 -18.29 6.65 9.07
N SER A 275 -18.34 7.28 7.90
CA SER A 275 -18.11 8.72 7.71
C SER A 275 -19.33 9.36 7.07
N ASP A 276 -19.76 10.50 7.60
CA ASP A 276 -20.78 11.39 7.02
C ASP A 276 -20.17 12.46 6.09
N GLY A 277 -18.85 12.40 5.89
CA GLY A 277 -18.09 13.37 5.11
C GLY A 277 -16.96 14.01 5.91
N LEU A 278 -17.16 14.29 7.21
CA LEU A 278 -16.11 14.84 8.06
C LEU A 278 -16.09 14.24 9.47
N ASN A 279 -17.23 13.93 10.06
CA ASN A 279 -17.27 13.12 11.27
C ASN A 279 -17.05 11.65 10.92
N THR A 280 -16.47 10.91 11.84
CA THR A 280 -16.26 9.47 11.71
C THR A 280 -16.63 8.78 13.00
N THR A 281 -17.28 7.62 12.92
CA THR A 281 -17.43 6.70 14.05
C THR A 281 -17.05 5.29 13.65
N LEU A 282 -16.76 4.45 14.64
CA LEU A 282 -16.35 3.07 14.43
C LEU A 282 -17.17 2.11 15.29
N ALA A 283 -17.38 0.91 14.78
CA ALA A 283 -17.85 -0.24 15.54
C ALA A 283 -16.99 -1.45 15.20
N ALA A 284 -16.59 -2.20 16.22
CA ALA A 284 -15.74 -3.38 16.07
C ALA A 284 -16.35 -4.61 16.74
N VAL A 285 -15.93 -5.79 16.27
CA VAL A 285 -16.23 -7.09 16.86
C VAL A 285 -14.93 -7.87 16.99
N ASP A 286 -14.68 -8.37 18.19
CA ASP A 286 -13.44 -9.07 18.56
C ASP A 286 -13.65 -10.59 18.70
N GLY A 287 -12.55 -11.33 18.86
CA GLY A 287 -12.57 -12.76 19.12
C GLY A 287 -12.90 -13.59 17.89
N LEU A 288 -12.75 -13.04 16.69
CA LEU A 288 -13.03 -13.78 15.47
C LEU A 288 -11.97 -14.87 15.28
N PHE A 289 -12.42 -16.07 14.92
CA PHE A 289 -11.53 -17.18 14.57
C PHE A 289 -11.53 -17.38 13.06
N VAL A 290 -10.38 -17.22 12.42
CA VAL A 290 -10.17 -17.53 11.00
C VAL A 290 -9.21 -18.71 10.90
N PRO A 291 -9.66 -19.90 10.45
CA PRO A 291 -8.81 -21.08 10.45
C PRO A 291 -7.70 -21.00 9.39
N GLY A 292 -6.53 -21.52 9.77
CA GLY A 292 -5.43 -21.85 8.87
C GLY A 292 -4.43 -20.71 8.64
N GLU A 293 -3.18 -20.99 8.99
CA GLU A 293 -2.00 -20.22 8.54
C GLU A 293 -1.89 -20.34 7.01
N LYS A 294 -1.51 -19.26 6.33
CA LYS A 294 -1.25 -19.29 4.89
C LYS A 294 0.24 -19.48 4.65
N PRO A 295 0.63 -20.17 3.56
CA PRO A 295 2.01 -20.08 3.11
C PRO A 295 2.31 -18.63 2.69
N PRO A 296 3.59 -18.23 2.71
CA PRO A 296 3.94 -16.89 2.28
C PRO A 296 3.73 -16.77 0.77
N GLN A 297 3.60 -15.55 0.28
CA GLN A 297 3.68 -15.21 -1.13
C GLN A 297 5.08 -14.69 -1.44
N VAL A 298 5.65 -15.15 -2.56
CA VAL A 298 6.98 -14.73 -3.02
C VAL A 298 6.89 -14.38 -4.50
N THR A 299 7.49 -13.26 -4.90
CA THR A 299 7.52 -12.83 -6.31
C THR A 299 8.81 -12.09 -6.63
N ILE A 300 9.46 -12.42 -7.75
CA ILE A 300 10.65 -11.74 -8.25
C ILE A 300 10.23 -10.46 -8.98
N ALA A 301 10.62 -9.30 -8.45
CA ALA A 301 10.36 -7.97 -9.02
C ALA A 301 11.39 -7.58 -10.09
N GLU A 302 12.67 -7.88 -9.84
CA GLU A 302 13.75 -7.61 -10.79
C GLU A 302 14.65 -8.84 -10.96
N PRO A 303 15.11 -9.15 -12.19
CA PRO A 303 14.68 -8.51 -13.45
C PRO A 303 13.20 -8.80 -13.77
N GLY A 304 12.45 -7.83 -14.30
CA GLY A 304 11.01 -8.00 -14.56
C GLY A 304 10.64 -9.02 -15.66
N GLU A 305 11.61 -9.43 -16.48
CA GLU A 305 11.47 -10.48 -17.49
C GLU A 305 12.82 -11.18 -17.74
N ALA A 306 12.80 -12.28 -18.51
CA ALA A 306 14.02 -13.01 -18.84
C ALA A 306 15.04 -12.09 -19.52
N GLY A 307 16.24 -12.00 -18.95
CA GLY A 307 17.26 -11.03 -19.35
C GLY A 307 18.56 -11.66 -19.81
N GLU A 308 19.32 -10.93 -20.64
CA GLU A 308 20.70 -11.28 -20.98
C GLU A 308 21.68 -10.27 -20.37
N PHE A 309 22.65 -10.77 -19.60
CA PHE A 309 23.70 -9.98 -18.96
C PHE A 309 25.08 -10.40 -19.47
N LEU A 310 26.09 -9.54 -19.31
CA LEU A 310 27.48 -9.93 -19.56
C LEU A 310 28.11 -10.46 -18.28
N GLU A 311 28.95 -11.48 -18.38
CA GLU A 311 29.79 -11.97 -17.30
C GLU A 311 30.53 -10.82 -16.60
N GLY A 312 30.47 -10.81 -15.26
CA GLY A 312 31.02 -9.75 -14.40
C GLY A 312 30.16 -8.49 -14.29
N SER A 313 28.99 -8.45 -14.95
CA SER A 313 28.02 -7.36 -14.73
C SER A 313 27.34 -7.55 -13.38
N LEU A 314 27.18 -6.46 -12.62
CA LEU A 314 26.36 -6.47 -11.43
C LEU A 314 24.89 -6.65 -11.82
N VAL A 315 24.30 -7.79 -11.48
CA VAL A 315 22.88 -8.07 -11.64
C VAL A 315 22.19 -7.82 -10.31
N THR A 316 21.13 -7.01 -10.34
CA THR A 316 20.27 -6.79 -9.18
C THR A 316 19.04 -7.66 -9.32
N PHE A 317 18.85 -8.55 -8.35
CA PHE A 317 17.61 -9.26 -8.13
C PHE A 317 16.84 -8.60 -7.00
N GLN A 318 15.55 -8.41 -7.20
CA GLN A 318 14.65 -7.93 -6.16
C GLN A 318 13.46 -8.88 -6.08
N ALA A 319 13.01 -9.18 -4.88
CA ALA A 319 11.80 -9.95 -4.64
C ALA A 319 11.00 -9.36 -3.49
N SER A 320 9.70 -9.57 -3.55
CA SER A 320 8.81 -9.43 -2.40
C SER A 320 8.60 -10.81 -1.78
N ALA A 321 8.66 -10.88 -0.45
CA ALA A 321 8.16 -12.02 0.31
C ALA A 321 7.25 -11.52 1.43
N TYR A 322 6.04 -12.06 1.51
CA TYR A 322 5.03 -11.65 2.46
C TYR A 322 4.27 -12.84 3.02
N ASP A 323 3.95 -12.75 4.28
CA ASP A 323 3.08 -13.66 4.98
C ASP A 323 1.85 -12.91 5.47
N TRP A 324 0.67 -13.50 5.31
CA TRP A 324 -0.59 -12.82 5.61
C TRP A 324 -0.71 -12.50 7.10
N GLU A 325 -0.23 -13.42 7.93
CA GLU A 325 -0.33 -13.32 9.37
C GLU A 325 0.74 -12.41 9.97
N THR A 326 1.97 -12.47 9.46
CA THR A 326 3.15 -11.82 10.07
C THR A 326 3.74 -10.68 9.28
N GLY A 327 3.37 -10.52 8.01
CA GLY A 327 3.67 -9.34 7.21
C GLY A 327 4.84 -9.57 6.25
N ILE A 328 5.58 -8.50 5.95
CA ILE A 328 6.81 -8.61 5.13
C ILE A 328 7.79 -9.54 5.86
N LEU A 329 8.30 -10.54 5.14
CA LEU A 329 9.25 -11.47 5.71
C LEU A 329 10.65 -10.83 5.82
N PRO A 330 11.38 -11.07 6.93
CA PRO A 330 12.74 -10.56 7.09
C PRO A 330 13.71 -11.22 6.12
N ASP A 331 14.82 -10.54 5.84
CA ASP A 331 15.79 -10.94 4.81
C ASP A 331 16.38 -12.34 5.01
N ASP A 332 16.52 -12.80 6.25
CA ASP A 332 17.06 -14.12 6.59
C ASP A 332 16.08 -15.26 6.30
N GLN A 333 14.80 -14.94 6.05
CA GLN A 333 13.78 -15.88 5.60
C GLN A 333 13.66 -15.95 4.07
N ILE A 334 14.41 -15.12 3.33
CA ILE A 334 14.39 -15.05 1.87
C ILE A 334 15.73 -15.56 1.32
N LEU A 335 15.70 -16.60 0.48
CA LEU A 335 16.90 -17.25 -0.06
C LEU A 335 16.90 -17.28 -1.59
N TRP A 336 18.03 -16.91 -2.18
CA TRP A 336 18.27 -16.95 -3.62
C TRP A 336 19.25 -18.06 -4.01
N THR A 337 18.89 -18.81 -5.06
CA THR A 337 19.71 -19.90 -5.61
C THR A 337 19.73 -19.89 -7.13
N SER A 338 20.80 -20.43 -7.69
CA SER A 338 21.03 -20.68 -9.11
C SER A 338 21.16 -22.19 -9.31
N ASP A 339 20.51 -22.73 -10.34
CA ASP A 339 20.65 -24.14 -10.72
C ASP A 339 22.07 -24.50 -11.20
N VAL A 340 22.86 -23.50 -11.60
CA VAL A 340 24.26 -23.65 -12.04
C VAL A 340 25.25 -23.35 -10.91
N ASP A 341 25.08 -22.22 -10.22
CA ASP A 341 26.08 -21.69 -9.28
C ASP A 341 25.75 -21.99 -7.80
N GLY A 342 24.57 -22.55 -7.51
CA GLY A 342 24.15 -22.87 -6.15
C GLY A 342 23.65 -21.64 -5.39
N MET A 343 23.99 -21.53 -4.11
CA MET A 343 23.49 -20.44 -3.25
C MET A 343 24.10 -19.09 -3.64
N LEU A 344 23.25 -18.09 -3.87
CA LEU A 344 23.69 -16.75 -4.27
C LEU A 344 23.67 -15.75 -3.12
N GLY A 345 22.71 -15.89 -2.20
CA GLY A 345 22.56 -14.99 -1.06
C GLY A 345 21.16 -15.01 -0.48
N SER A 346 20.88 -14.07 0.41
CA SER A 346 19.60 -13.90 1.09
C SER A 346 19.12 -12.45 1.02
N GLY A 347 17.83 -12.24 1.31
CA GLY A 347 17.22 -10.91 1.39
C GLY A 347 16.31 -10.55 0.23
N ALA A 348 15.46 -9.53 0.45
CA ALA A 348 14.54 -9.00 -0.55
C ALA A 348 15.26 -8.34 -1.73
N THR A 349 16.50 -7.86 -1.54
CA THR A 349 17.38 -7.40 -2.62
C THR A 349 18.70 -8.15 -2.57
N LEU A 350 19.08 -8.74 -3.71
CA LEU A 350 20.36 -9.38 -3.92
C LEU A 350 21.08 -8.72 -5.10
N GLN A 351 22.33 -8.30 -4.90
CA GLN A 351 23.21 -7.87 -5.99
C GLN A 351 24.35 -8.86 -6.14
N THR A 352 24.52 -9.43 -7.33
CA THR A 352 25.59 -10.38 -7.62
C THR A 352 26.25 -10.11 -8.97
N GLY A 353 27.58 -10.16 -9.01
CA GLY A 353 28.37 -10.08 -10.24
C GLY A 353 29.05 -11.39 -10.61
N ASP A 354 28.80 -12.45 -9.84
CA ASP A 354 29.59 -13.69 -9.85
C ASP A 354 28.90 -14.85 -10.60
N LEU A 355 27.82 -14.57 -11.33
CA LEU A 355 27.13 -15.58 -12.13
C LEU A 355 28.03 -16.08 -13.27
N SER A 356 28.17 -17.41 -13.39
CA SER A 356 29.00 -18.01 -14.43
C SER A 356 28.37 -17.86 -15.82
N PRO A 357 29.14 -17.95 -16.94
CA PRO A 357 28.53 -17.93 -18.26
C PRO A 357 27.61 -19.12 -18.51
N GLY A 358 26.35 -18.87 -18.89
CA GLY A 358 25.36 -19.92 -19.05
C GLY A 358 23.92 -19.41 -19.05
N LEU A 359 22.97 -20.34 -19.14
CA LEU A 359 21.56 -20.07 -18.85
C LEU A 359 21.31 -20.52 -17.41
N HIS A 360 20.81 -19.62 -16.57
CA HIS A 360 20.52 -19.86 -15.17
C HIS A 360 19.02 -19.78 -14.92
N ARG A 361 18.54 -20.68 -14.07
CA ARG A 361 17.25 -20.58 -13.39
C ARG A 361 17.51 -20.08 -11.98
N ILE A 362 17.23 -18.81 -11.78
CA ILE A 362 17.37 -18.15 -10.49
C ILE A 362 16.08 -18.33 -9.72
N THR A 363 16.15 -18.97 -8.56
CA THR A 363 15.00 -19.24 -7.68
C THR A 363 15.13 -18.43 -6.41
N VAL A 364 14.08 -17.67 -6.07
CA VAL A 364 13.88 -17.12 -4.74
C VAL A 364 12.92 -18.03 -3.98
N SER A 365 13.20 -18.28 -2.71
CA SER A 365 12.31 -19.03 -1.83
C SER A 365 12.18 -18.30 -0.50
N ALA A 366 10.98 -18.34 0.09
CA ALA A 366 10.76 -17.85 1.43
C ALA A 366 10.07 -18.90 2.30
N LYS A 367 10.33 -18.80 3.60
CA LYS A 367 9.74 -19.66 4.61
C LYS A 367 9.29 -18.82 5.81
N ASP A 368 8.00 -18.87 6.12
CA ASP A 368 7.44 -18.20 7.29
C ASP A 368 7.80 -18.92 8.62
N GLU A 369 7.42 -18.31 9.74
CA GLU A 369 7.65 -18.85 11.08
C GLU A 369 6.80 -20.11 11.38
N ALA A 370 5.62 -20.22 10.76
CA ALA A 370 4.73 -21.38 10.86
C ALA A 370 5.22 -22.59 10.04
N GLY A 371 6.25 -22.40 9.21
CA GLY A 371 6.86 -23.41 8.36
C GLY A 371 6.29 -23.51 6.95
N GLY A 372 5.36 -22.64 6.57
CA GLY A 372 4.89 -22.48 5.21
C GLY A 372 6.02 -22.02 4.29
N ARG A 373 5.92 -22.36 3.01
CA ARG A 373 6.96 -22.11 2.01
C ARG A 373 6.35 -21.72 0.68
N ALA A 374 7.01 -20.77 0.02
CA ALA A 374 6.74 -20.45 -1.37
C ALA A 374 8.03 -20.08 -2.10
N SER A 375 7.98 -20.08 -3.42
CA SER A 375 9.11 -19.77 -4.27
C SER A 375 8.65 -19.21 -5.61
N ASP A 376 9.50 -18.38 -6.20
CA ASP A 376 9.35 -17.88 -7.57
C ASP A 376 10.69 -18.01 -8.30
N GLN A 377 10.67 -17.99 -9.63
CA GLN A 377 11.85 -18.25 -10.45
C GLN A 377 11.89 -17.42 -11.73
N ILE A 378 13.10 -17.09 -12.16
CA ILE A 378 13.35 -16.38 -13.41
C ILE A 378 14.54 -16.98 -14.18
N GLU A 379 14.48 -16.90 -15.50
CA GLU A 379 15.59 -17.30 -16.36
C GLU A 379 16.45 -16.09 -16.73
N VAL A 380 17.77 -16.20 -16.50
CA VAL A 380 18.75 -15.20 -16.93
C VAL A 380 19.86 -15.86 -17.72
N ARG A 381 20.29 -15.22 -18.80
CA ARG A 381 21.44 -15.70 -19.59
C ARG A 381 22.64 -14.82 -19.38
N ILE A 382 23.74 -15.41 -18.94
CA ILE A 382 25.03 -14.75 -18.79
C ILE A 382 25.88 -15.06 -20.01
N ARG A 383 26.17 -14.04 -20.80
CA ARG A 383 27.06 -14.14 -21.96
C ARG A 383 28.50 -13.93 -21.50
N SER A 384 29.39 -14.82 -21.92
CA SER A 384 30.83 -14.70 -21.62
C SER A 384 31.36 -13.33 -22.04
N ASN A 385 32.20 -12.74 -21.20
CA ASN A 385 32.85 -11.47 -21.47
C ASN A 385 34.30 -11.72 -21.89
N PRO A 386 34.62 -11.72 -23.20
CA PRO A 386 35.97 -12.04 -23.68
C PRO A 386 37.03 -11.04 -23.20
N LEU A 387 36.64 -9.87 -22.69
CA LEU A 387 37.55 -8.86 -22.12
C LEU A 387 37.91 -9.11 -20.65
N ALA A 388 37.08 -9.85 -19.90
CA ALA A 388 37.35 -10.17 -18.50
C ALA A 388 38.61 -11.05 -18.34
N GLY A 389 38.72 -12.09 -19.17
CA GLY A 389 39.91 -12.94 -19.23
C GLY A 389 41.16 -12.19 -19.75
N ALA A 390 40.98 -11.24 -20.67
CA ALA A 390 42.09 -10.47 -21.25
C ALA A 390 42.72 -9.49 -20.25
N LEU A 391 41.93 -8.86 -19.37
CA LEU A 391 42.42 -7.96 -18.32
C LEU A 391 43.18 -8.70 -17.21
N GLN A 392 42.74 -9.91 -16.84
CA GLN A 392 43.42 -10.74 -15.86
C GLN A 392 44.74 -11.29 -16.42
N ALA A 393 44.76 -11.73 -17.69
CA ALA A 393 45.97 -12.13 -18.39
C ALA A 393 46.97 -10.97 -18.57
N ALA A 394 46.48 -9.74 -18.79
CA ALA A 394 47.31 -8.55 -18.88
C ALA A 394 47.92 -8.16 -17.52
N ARG A 395 47.16 -8.25 -16.41
CA ARG A 395 47.67 -8.02 -15.05
C ARG A 395 48.73 -9.03 -14.63
N LEU A 396 48.55 -10.32 -14.95
CA LEU A 396 49.55 -11.37 -14.70
C LEU A 396 50.84 -11.17 -15.50
N LYS A 397 50.74 -10.67 -16.74
CA LYS A 397 51.94 -10.30 -17.54
C LYS A 397 52.67 -9.07 -17.01
N LEU A 398 51.96 -8.13 -16.39
CA LEU A 398 52.57 -6.93 -15.78
C LEU A 398 53.17 -7.20 -14.39
N ALA A 399 52.65 -8.17 -13.65
CA ALA A 399 53.18 -8.57 -12.33
C ALA A 399 54.39 -9.54 -12.41
N GLY A 400 54.72 -10.04 -13.61
CA GLY A 400 55.82 -10.97 -13.86
C GLY A 400 57.07 -10.35 -14.49
N ASN A 401 57.17 -9.01 -14.53
CA ASN A 401 58.33 -8.26 -15.04
C ASN A 401 59.05 -7.50 -13.92
#